data_AF-G7E7Z1-F1
#
_entry.id   AF-G7E7Z1-F1
#
_cell.length_a   1.000
_cell.length_b   1.000
_cell.length_c   1.000
_cell.angle_alpha   90.00
_cell.angle_beta   90.00
_cell.angle_gamma   90.00
#
_symmetry.space_group_name_H-M   'P 1'
#
loop_
_entity.id
_entity.type
_entity.pdbx_description
1 polymer ?
#
loop_
_entity_poly.entity_id
_entity_poly.type
_entity_poly.pdbx_seq_one_letter_code
_entity_poly.pdbx_strand_id
1 'polypeptide(L)'
;MALSPLGRAVARSFDKIAPLSLAESWDNVGWLLQAARPRTGRPGRTVVLTIDLTTAVYRNLPEDTGIVVAYHPTLFSSIKQIGIGNNALQASILGLARDGISLYSPHTCLDAAVGGINTWLASAFDNVSDAKVCRPVANPPAHHEGAGLGKQVQLSSDVELDEAVKRIKSHLNLKTVMLARSDQPRSQRVRSIAICAGSGGSVIGNADADLLWTGEMSHHEILAATARGTHVVLCNHSNTERGYLHTLKRKLEEELSTDPQAESEAWRVIIAQEDRDPLDDEAASQNTFSVVSLRCCSGAQSSFVDEPRHKDKSAWGARVSLEYFEATSVIGKTAARSRT
;
A
#
# COMPACT_ATOMS: atom_id res chain seq x y z
N MET A 1 -25.74 -3.12 -25.40
CA MET A 1 -24.86 -4.15 -26.01
C MET A 1 -24.42 -5.08 -24.89
N ALA A 2 -24.05 -6.33 -25.18
CA ALA A 2 -23.55 -7.26 -24.15
C ALA A 2 -22.02 -7.19 -24.01
N LEU A 3 -21.49 -7.53 -22.83
CA LEU A 3 -20.06 -7.73 -22.61
C LEU A 3 -19.46 -8.73 -23.62
N SER A 4 -18.17 -8.56 -23.95
CA SER A 4 -17.41 -9.51 -24.76
C SER A 4 -17.34 -10.90 -24.10
N PRO A 5 -16.98 -11.98 -24.84
CA PRO A 5 -16.72 -13.29 -24.26
C PRO A 5 -15.80 -13.23 -23.02
N LEU A 6 -14.62 -12.61 -23.18
CA LEU A 6 -13.67 -12.39 -22.09
C LEU A 6 -14.28 -11.55 -20.95
N GLY A 7 -15.05 -10.50 -21.26
CA GLY A 7 -15.70 -9.67 -20.24
C GLY A 7 -16.69 -10.45 -19.37
N ARG A 8 -17.47 -11.36 -19.98
CA ARG A 8 -18.38 -12.24 -19.23
C ARG A 8 -17.64 -13.28 -18.41
N ALA A 9 -16.51 -13.80 -18.91
CA ALA A 9 -15.68 -14.74 -18.17
C ALA A 9 -15.03 -14.06 -16.96
N VAL A 10 -14.37 -12.91 -17.15
CA VAL A 10 -13.78 -12.10 -16.06
C VAL A 10 -14.80 -11.75 -14.99
N ALA A 11 -16.04 -11.35 -15.36
CA ALA A 11 -17.10 -11.11 -14.38
C ALA A 11 -17.37 -12.36 -13.51
N ARG A 12 -17.61 -13.53 -14.14
CA ARG A 12 -17.82 -14.81 -13.42
C ARG A 12 -16.63 -15.23 -12.56
N SER A 13 -15.41 -14.98 -13.01
CA SER A 13 -14.20 -15.25 -12.24
C SER A 13 -14.15 -14.38 -10.98
N PHE A 14 -14.45 -13.08 -11.10
CA PHE A 14 -14.50 -12.20 -9.92
C PHE A 14 -15.66 -12.50 -8.98
N ASP A 15 -16.82 -12.95 -9.47
CA ASP A 15 -17.94 -13.43 -8.62
C ASP A 15 -17.52 -14.57 -7.68
N LYS A 16 -16.47 -15.34 -8.00
CA LYS A 16 -15.88 -16.39 -7.14
C LYS A 16 -14.61 -15.95 -6.39
N ILE A 17 -13.79 -15.09 -6.98
CA ILE A 17 -12.51 -14.66 -6.38
C ILE A 17 -12.76 -13.62 -5.28
N ALA A 18 -13.63 -12.66 -5.57
CA ALA A 18 -13.93 -11.49 -4.74
C ALA A 18 -15.27 -10.88 -5.21
N PRO A 19 -16.42 -11.47 -4.86
CA PRO A 19 -17.72 -10.97 -5.28
C PRO A 19 -17.96 -9.55 -4.81
N LEU A 20 -18.60 -8.73 -5.64
CA LEU A 20 -18.81 -7.29 -5.39
C LEU A 20 -19.59 -6.99 -4.08
N SER A 21 -20.35 -7.95 -3.56
CA SER A 21 -21.05 -7.85 -2.27
C SER A 21 -20.12 -7.83 -1.04
N LEU A 22 -18.83 -8.11 -1.21
CA LEU A 22 -17.81 -7.96 -0.17
C LEU A 22 -17.23 -6.53 -0.09
N ALA A 23 -17.53 -5.67 -1.07
CA ALA A 23 -17.01 -4.31 -1.10
C ALA A 23 -17.63 -3.42 -0.01
N GLU A 24 -16.88 -2.40 0.36
CA GLU A 24 -17.34 -1.34 1.25
C GLU A 24 -18.46 -0.51 0.62
N SER A 25 -19.39 -0.01 1.45
CA SER A 25 -20.57 0.74 0.97
C SER A 25 -20.25 2.12 0.35
N TRP A 26 -19.04 2.63 0.53
CA TRP A 26 -18.54 3.86 -0.07
C TRP A 26 -17.73 3.62 -1.35
N ASP A 27 -17.43 2.37 -1.68
CA ASP A 27 -16.48 2.02 -2.74
C ASP A 27 -17.14 1.96 -4.14
N ASN A 28 -16.33 2.11 -5.19
CA ASN A 28 -16.77 2.02 -6.57
C ASN A 28 -16.12 0.83 -7.28
N VAL A 29 -16.73 -0.33 -7.13
CA VAL A 29 -16.22 -1.63 -7.64
C VAL A 29 -16.99 -2.12 -8.87
N GLY A 30 -16.39 -3.06 -9.59
CA GLY A 30 -16.95 -3.67 -10.78
C GLY A 30 -16.52 -2.97 -12.08
N TRP A 31 -17.44 -2.86 -13.04
CA TRP A 31 -17.17 -2.26 -14.35
C TRP A 31 -17.18 -0.73 -14.31
N LEU A 32 -16.00 -0.12 -14.33
CA LEU A 32 -15.84 1.34 -14.39
C LEU A 32 -15.96 1.88 -15.82
N LEU A 33 -15.56 1.09 -16.82
CA LEU A 33 -15.75 1.39 -18.23
C LEU A 33 -16.08 0.10 -18.99
N GLN A 34 -17.16 0.10 -19.76
CA GLN A 34 -17.47 -0.99 -20.70
C GLN A 34 -17.34 -0.46 -22.13
N ALA A 35 -16.34 -0.97 -22.86
CA ALA A 35 -16.15 -0.62 -24.26
C ALA A 35 -17.16 -1.37 -25.15
N ALA A 36 -17.76 -0.67 -26.11
CA ALA A 36 -18.92 -1.17 -26.86
C ALA A 36 -18.63 -2.42 -27.73
N ARG A 37 -17.40 -2.55 -28.24
CA ARG A 37 -16.83 -3.71 -28.97
C ARG A 37 -15.31 -3.57 -29.04
N PRO A 38 -14.54 -4.67 -29.12
CA PRO A 38 -13.13 -4.64 -29.52
C PRO A 38 -12.98 -4.02 -30.92
N ARG A 39 -11.85 -3.33 -31.17
CA ARG A 39 -11.60 -2.68 -32.46
C ARG A 39 -11.41 -3.73 -33.57
N THR A 40 -11.80 -3.42 -34.80
CA THR A 40 -11.59 -4.34 -35.94
C THR A 40 -10.12 -4.76 -36.05
N GLY A 41 -9.87 -6.08 -36.11
CA GLY A 41 -8.52 -6.66 -36.10
C GLY A 41 -7.85 -6.79 -34.73
N ARG A 42 -8.48 -6.35 -33.63
CA ARG A 42 -8.00 -6.54 -32.25
C ARG A 42 -9.06 -7.32 -31.45
N PRO A 43 -8.89 -8.65 -31.28
CA PRO A 43 -9.91 -9.49 -30.63
C PRO A 43 -10.05 -9.21 -29.13
N GLY A 44 -9.00 -8.69 -28.47
CA GLY A 44 -9.04 -8.25 -27.08
C GLY A 44 -8.97 -9.41 -26.10
N ARG A 45 -8.00 -10.32 -26.26
CA ARG A 45 -7.86 -11.56 -25.48
C ARG A 45 -7.02 -11.41 -24.21
N THR A 46 -6.40 -10.25 -24.02
CA THR A 46 -5.52 -9.98 -22.87
C THR A 46 -6.29 -9.25 -21.78
N VAL A 47 -6.22 -9.79 -20.56
CA VAL A 47 -6.49 -9.07 -19.31
C VAL A 47 -5.17 -8.52 -18.77
N VAL A 48 -5.11 -7.22 -18.48
CA VAL A 48 -3.93 -6.58 -17.87
C VAL A 48 -4.28 -6.19 -16.43
N LEU A 49 -3.55 -6.73 -15.46
CA LEU A 49 -3.65 -6.36 -14.05
C LEU A 49 -2.69 -5.21 -13.72
N THR A 50 -3.12 -4.29 -12.88
CA THR A 50 -2.32 -3.16 -12.37
C THR A 50 -2.89 -2.74 -11.01
N ILE A 51 -2.11 -2.11 -10.14
CA ILE A 51 -2.62 -1.38 -8.99
C ILE A 51 -3.31 -0.11 -9.47
N ASP A 52 -2.57 0.75 -10.19
CA ASP A 52 -3.05 2.05 -10.67
C ASP A 52 -3.04 2.16 -12.20
N LEU A 53 -4.17 2.59 -12.79
CA LEU A 53 -4.19 3.00 -14.20
C LEU A 53 -3.50 4.36 -14.37
N THR A 54 -2.17 4.35 -14.43
CA THR A 54 -1.39 5.53 -14.80
C THR A 54 -1.40 5.74 -16.31
N THR A 55 -1.04 6.95 -16.75
CA THR A 55 -0.81 7.23 -18.18
C THR A 55 0.34 6.40 -18.77
N ALA A 56 1.33 5.98 -17.97
CA ALA A 56 2.39 5.09 -18.40
C ALA A 56 1.85 3.67 -18.66
N VAL A 57 1.02 3.14 -17.75
CA VAL A 57 0.33 1.86 -17.92
C VAL A 57 -0.54 1.89 -19.18
N TYR A 58 -1.41 2.89 -19.34
CA TYR A 58 -2.26 3.02 -20.53
C TYR A 58 -1.48 3.08 -21.86
N ARG A 59 -0.40 3.86 -21.93
CA ARG A 59 0.40 4.03 -23.16
C ARG A 59 1.14 2.76 -23.58
N ASN A 60 1.42 1.86 -22.66
CA ASN A 60 2.20 0.63 -22.88
C ASN A 60 1.35 -0.65 -22.79
N LEU A 61 0.02 -0.55 -22.89
CA LEU A 61 -0.85 -1.72 -22.99
C LEU A 61 -0.56 -2.49 -24.31
N PRO A 62 -0.49 -3.83 -24.28
CA PRO A 62 -0.41 -4.63 -25.51
C PRO A 62 -1.58 -4.36 -26.46
N GLU A 63 -1.35 -4.43 -27.77
CA GLU A 63 -2.39 -4.15 -28.77
C GLU A 63 -3.64 -5.03 -28.66
N ASP A 64 -3.49 -6.25 -28.13
CA ASP A 64 -4.57 -7.22 -27.92
C ASP A 64 -5.16 -7.17 -26.49
N THR A 65 -5.03 -6.02 -25.82
CA THR A 65 -5.74 -5.75 -24.57
C THR A 65 -7.23 -5.65 -24.84
N GLY A 66 -8.03 -6.43 -24.13
CA GLY A 66 -9.49 -6.29 -24.09
C GLY A 66 -9.99 -5.69 -22.77
N ILE A 67 -9.28 -5.95 -21.68
CA ILE A 67 -9.67 -5.54 -20.33
C ILE A 67 -8.43 -5.11 -19.54
N VAL A 68 -8.53 -3.97 -18.85
CA VAL A 68 -7.66 -3.64 -17.72
C VAL A 68 -8.43 -3.91 -16.43
N VAL A 69 -7.77 -4.56 -15.47
CA VAL A 69 -8.22 -4.69 -14.09
C VAL A 69 -7.27 -3.82 -13.24
N ALA A 70 -7.78 -2.69 -12.77
CA ALA A 70 -7.04 -1.80 -11.87
C ALA A 70 -7.48 -2.07 -10.43
N TYR A 71 -6.54 -2.33 -9.52
CA TYR A 71 -6.84 -2.55 -8.10
C TYR A 71 -7.59 -1.36 -7.52
N HIS A 72 -7.07 -0.14 -7.74
CA HIS A 72 -7.72 1.10 -7.32
C HIS A 72 -8.81 1.56 -8.32
N PRO A 73 -9.96 2.06 -7.83
CA PRO A 73 -11.01 2.58 -8.69
C PRO A 73 -10.58 3.89 -9.38
N THR A 74 -10.31 3.82 -10.67
CA THR A 74 -9.92 4.98 -11.48
C THR A 74 -11.02 6.05 -11.58
N LEU A 75 -12.27 5.67 -11.28
CA LEU A 75 -13.44 6.54 -11.22
C LEU A 75 -13.95 6.65 -9.77
N PHE A 76 -13.05 6.81 -8.80
CA PHE A 76 -13.37 6.82 -7.38
C PHE A 76 -14.44 7.86 -6.98
N SER A 77 -14.39 9.07 -7.56
CA SER A 77 -15.37 10.13 -7.31
C SER A 77 -16.25 10.43 -8.52
N SER A 78 -17.47 10.90 -8.28
CA SER A 78 -18.46 11.22 -9.31
C SER A 78 -17.96 12.29 -10.29
N ILE A 79 -17.72 11.90 -11.54
CA ILE A 79 -17.25 12.79 -12.61
C ILE A 79 -18.44 13.42 -13.34
N LYS A 80 -18.55 14.76 -13.30
CA LYS A 80 -19.59 15.52 -14.01
C LYS A 80 -19.31 15.69 -15.51
N GLN A 81 -18.04 15.65 -15.93
CA GLN A 81 -17.61 15.80 -17.32
C GLN A 81 -16.32 15.03 -17.54
N ILE A 82 -16.28 14.21 -18.61
CA ILE A 82 -15.08 13.51 -19.07
C ILE A 82 -14.54 14.22 -20.31
N GLY A 83 -13.27 14.61 -20.30
CA GLY A 83 -12.64 15.35 -21.39
C GLY A 83 -11.13 15.17 -21.46
N ILE A 84 -10.58 15.11 -22.68
CA ILE A 84 -9.14 14.85 -22.93
C ILE A 84 -8.26 15.92 -22.28
N GLY A 85 -8.70 17.18 -22.25
CA GLY A 85 -7.97 18.29 -21.65
C GLY A 85 -8.15 18.46 -20.13
N ASN A 86 -9.00 17.66 -19.48
CA ASN A 86 -9.34 17.87 -18.06
C ASN A 86 -8.21 17.38 -17.13
N ASN A 87 -7.72 16.16 -17.36
CA ASN A 87 -6.53 15.60 -16.72
C ASN A 87 -6.06 14.33 -17.46
N ALA A 88 -4.84 13.87 -17.14
CA ALA A 88 -4.21 12.73 -17.79
C ALA A 88 -4.95 11.39 -17.59
N LEU A 89 -5.66 11.22 -16.45
CA LEU A 89 -6.46 10.03 -16.18
C LEU A 89 -7.71 9.98 -17.07
N GLN A 90 -8.46 11.08 -17.19
CA GLN A 90 -9.60 11.16 -18.11
C GLN A 90 -9.18 10.98 -19.57
N ALA A 91 -8.04 11.54 -19.98
CA ALA A 91 -7.47 11.30 -21.31
C ALA A 91 -7.15 9.80 -21.54
N SER A 92 -6.66 9.11 -20.51
CA SER A 92 -6.35 7.67 -20.57
C SER A 92 -7.64 6.83 -20.65
N ILE A 93 -8.67 7.16 -19.87
CA ILE A 93 -9.99 6.50 -19.89
C ILE A 93 -10.70 6.68 -21.25
N LEU A 94 -10.68 7.89 -21.82
CA LEU A 94 -11.19 8.12 -23.19
C LEU A 94 -10.39 7.35 -24.24
N GLY A 95 -9.07 7.17 -24.00
CA GLY A 95 -8.20 6.32 -24.78
C GLY A 95 -8.61 4.85 -24.78
N LEU A 96 -8.82 4.26 -23.59
CA LEU A 96 -9.34 2.90 -23.42
C LEU A 96 -10.67 2.72 -24.17
N ALA A 97 -11.61 3.66 -24.01
CA ALA A 97 -12.91 3.62 -24.67
C ALA A 97 -12.80 3.63 -26.20
N ARG A 98 -11.91 4.48 -26.75
CA ARG A 98 -11.60 4.57 -28.19
C ARG A 98 -10.98 3.28 -28.72
N ASP A 99 -10.11 2.65 -27.94
CA ASP A 99 -9.32 1.49 -28.37
C ASP A 99 -10.04 0.15 -28.16
N GLY A 100 -11.24 0.17 -27.57
CA GLY A 100 -12.09 -1.01 -27.37
C GLY A 100 -11.82 -1.75 -26.06
N ILE A 101 -11.13 -1.11 -25.11
CA ILE A 101 -10.67 -1.70 -23.86
C ILE A 101 -11.62 -1.36 -22.72
N SER A 102 -12.10 -2.37 -22.00
CA SER A 102 -12.91 -2.21 -20.80
C SER A 102 -12.05 -2.08 -19.54
N LEU A 103 -12.61 -1.47 -18.49
CA LEU A 103 -11.94 -1.25 -17.21
C LEU A 103 -12.78 -1.80 -16.08
N TYR A 104 -12.18 -2.67 -15.27
CA TYR A 104 -12.78 -3.28 -14.09
C TYR A 104 -11.93 -2.95 -12.85
N SER A 105 -12.55 -2.83 -11.68
CA SER A 105 -11.84 -2.63 -10.41
C SER A 105 -12.47 -3.44 -9.28
N PRO A 106 -11.73 -4.33 -8.60
CA PRO A 106 -12.25 -5.09 -7.47
C PRO A 106 -12.05 -4.37 -6.13
N HIS A 107 -10.95 -3.63 -5.95
CA HIS A 107 -10.64 -2.85 -4.74
C HIS A 107 -11.04 -3.55 -3.43
N THR A 108 -11.92 -2.96 -2.61
CA THR A 108 -12.21 -3.47 -1.26
C THR A 108 -12.88 -4.85 -1.22
N CYS A 109 -13.51 -5.34 -2.30
CA CYS A 109 -14.00 -6.73 -2.32
C CYS A 109 -12.82 -7.73 -2.29
N LEU A 110 -11.66 -7.34 -2.82
CA LEU A 110 -10.44 -8.14 -2.85
C LEU A 110 -9.63 -8.02 -1.55
N ASP A 111 -9.73 -6.87 -0.85
CA ASP A 111 -9.26 -6.70 0.52
C ASP A 111 -10.00 -7.62 1.51
N ALA A 112 -11.33 -7.70 1.35
CA ALA A 112 -12.21 -8.49 2.19
C ALA A 112 -12.22 -10.00 1.86
N ALA A 113 -11.77 -10.39 0.67
CA ALA A 113 -11.86 -11.76 0.18
C ALA A 113 -11.16 -12.80 1.08
N VAL A 114 -11.79 -13.97 1.25
CA VAL A 114 -11.18 -15.13 1.91
C VAL A 114 -9.95 -15.57 1.12
N GLY A 115 -8.81 -15.76 1.80
CA GLY A 115 -7.52 -15.98 1.12
C GLY A 115 -7.08 -14.79 0.24
N GLY A 116 -7.61 -13.60 0.49
CA GLY A 116 -7.28 -12.35 -0.18
C GLY A 116 -5.97 -11.73 0.26
N ILE A 117 -5.78 -10.45 -0.06
CA ILE A 117 -4.51 -9.72 0.11
C ILE A 117 -3.99 -9.71 1.55
N ASN A 118 -4.88 -9.55 2.53
CA ASN A 118 -4.56 -9.55 3.95
C ASN A 118 -4.12 -10.95 4.46
N THR A 119 -4.49 -12.02 3.75
CA THR A 119 -4.00 -13.38 4.01
C THR A 119 -2.66 -13.64 3.30
N TRP A 120 -2.43 -13.03 2.13
CA TRP A 120 -1.13 -13.04 1.48
C TRP A 120 -0.07 -12.30 2.31
N LEU A 121 -0.34 -11.08 2.79
CA LEU A 121 0.55 -10.35 3.69
C LEU A 121 0.88 -11.17 4.95
N ALA A 122 -0.11 -11.80 5.57
CA ALA A 122 0.11 -12.69 6.72
C ALA A 122 1.09 -13.84 6.43
N SER A 123 1.23 -14.27 5.17
CA SER A 123 2.19 -15.30 4.76
C SER A 123 3.67 -14.82 4.75
N ALA A 124 3.96 -13.59 5.17
CA ALA A 124 5.28 -13.17 5.61
C ALA A 124 5.74 -13.90 6.89
N PHE A 125 4.80 -14.52 7.62
CA PHE A 125 5.05 -15.27 8.85
C PHE A 125 4.66 -16.74 8.62
N ASP A 126 5.68 -17.60 8.61
CA ASP A 126 5.58 -19.06 8.41
C ASP A 126 4.98 -19.81 9.61
N ASN A 127 4.96 -19.15 10.77
CA ASN A 127 4.65 -19.73 12.07
C ASN A 127 3.30 -19.27 12.65
N VAL A 128 2.36 -18.78 11.84
CA VAL A 128 1.01 -18.38 12.27
C VAL A 128 0.24 -19.57 12.85
N SER A 129 -0.30 -19.41 14.07
CA SER A 129 -1.05 -20.43 14.81
C SER A 129 -2.56 -20.21 14.79
N ASP A 130 -3.01 -18.95 14.74
CA ASP A 130 -4.41 -18.55 14.64
C ASP A 130 -4.53 -17.26 13.81
N ALA A 131 -5.65 -17.08 13.13
CA ALA A 131 -5.89 -15.94 12.25
C ALA A 131 -7.38 -15.60 12.14
N LYS A 132 -7.76 -14.38 12.49
CA LYS A 132 -9.11 -13.83 12.37
C LYS A 132 -9.12 -12.54 11.55
N VAL A 133 -10.26 -12.18 10.96
CA VAL A 133 -10.43 -10.87 10.32
C VAL A 133 -10.63 -9.76 11.35
N CYS A 134 -10.14 -8.56 11.06
CA CYS A 134 -10.24 -7.42 11.99
C CYS A 134 -11.65 -6.79 11.94
N ARG A 135 -12.21 -6.65 10.74
CA ARG A 135 -13.59 -6.19 10.52
C ARG A 135 -14.35 -7.16 9.61
N PRO A 136 -15.11 -8.12 10.16
CA PRO A 136 -15.91 -9.06 9.38
C PRO A 136 -16.91 -8.37 8.45
N VAL A 137 -17.14 -8.95 7.27
CA VAL A 137 -18.32 -8.63 6.46
C VAL A 137 -19.55 -9.25 7.16
N ALA A 138 -20.61 -8.47 7.35
CA ALA A 138 -21.75 -8.89 8.16
C ALA A 138 -22.59 -10.03 7.53
N ASN A 139 -22.74 -10.01 6.21
CA ASN A 139 -23.49 -11.01 5.43
C ASN A 139 -22.65 -11.46 4.23
N PRO A 140 -21.60 -12.29 4.45
CA PRO A 140 -20.79 -12.78 3.33
C PRO A 140 -21.64 -13.70 2.44
N PRO A 141 -21.42 -13.69 1.10
CA PRO A 141 -22.01 -14.69 0.21
C PRO A 141 -21.43 -16.08 0.51
N ALA A 142 -22.13 -17.12 0.04
CA ALA A 142 -21.70 -18.50 0.18
C ALA A 142 -20.27 -18.70 -0.36
N HIS A 143 -19.48 -19.54 0.31
CA HIS A 143 -18.06 -19.79 0.04
C HIS A 143 -17.09 -18.64 0.38
N HIS A 144 -17.61 -17.54 0.95
CA HIS A 144 -16.81 -16.43 1.50
C HIS A 144 -17.01 -16.26 3.01
N GLU A 145 -17.36 -17.33 3.71
CA GLU A 145 -17.50 -17.35 5.16
C GLU A 145 -16.17 -16.94 5.82
N GLY A 146 -16.21 -15.91 6.69
CA GLY A 146 -15.01 -15.31 7.28
C GLY A 146 -14.32 -14.24 6.42
N ALA A 147 -14.96 -13.75 5.36
CA ALA A 147 -14.55 -12.52 4.68
C ALA A 147 -14.60 -11.30 5.62
N GLY A 148 -13.69 -10.34 5.39
CA GLY A 148 -13.54 -9.16 6.23
C GLY A 148 -12.23 -8.42 5.99
N LEU A 149 -12.22 -7.12 6.30
CA LEU A 149 -11.05 -6.27 6.14
C LEU A 149 -10.04 -6.50 7.27
N GLY A 150 -8.76 -6.48 6.89
CA GLY A 150 -7.63 -6.71 7.77
C GLY A 150 -7.57 -8.14 8.33
N LYS A 151 -6.39 -8.55 8.77
CA LYS A 151 -6.17 -9.83 9.44
C LYS A 151 -5.42 -9.60 10.75
N GLN A 152 -5.94 -10.13 11.86
CA GLN A 152 -5.17 -10.29 13.09
C GLN A 152 -4.69 -11.74 13.17
N VAL A 153 -3.38 -11.93 13.30
CA VAL A 153 -2.72 -13.23 13.44
C VAL A 153 -2.05 -13.37 14.79
N GLN A 154 -1.99 -14.60 15.28
CA GLN A 154 -1.16 -15.04 16.40
C GLN A 154 -0.04 -15.92 15.85
N LEU A 155 1.16 -15.79 16.40
CA LEU A 155 2.29 -16.65 16.09
C LEU A 155 2.34 -17.82 17.08
N SER A 156 2.80 -18.98 16.62
CA SER A 156 3.11 -20.14 17.47
C SER A 156 4.40 -19.95 18.27
N SER A 157 5.27 -19.06 17.83
CA SER A 157 6.53 -18.70 18.49
C SER A 157 6.83 -17.21 18.33
N ASP A 158 7.05 -16.53 19.46
CA ASP A 158 7.27 -15.09 19.51
C ASP A 158 8.60 -14.69 18.85
N VAL A 159 8.57 -13.66 18.01
CA VAL A 159 9.75 -13.15 17.28
C VAL A 159 10.22 -11.79 17.80
N GLU A 160 11.50 -11.50 17.64
CA GLU A 160 12.03 -10.14 17.86
C GLU A 160 11.45 -9.17 16.82
N LEU A 161 11.19 -7.92 17.22
CA LEU A 161 10.63 -6.89 16.32
C LEU A 161 11.47 -6.69 15.05
N ASP A 162 12.80 -6.74 15.18
CA ASP A 162 13.72 -6.56 14.05
C ASP A 162 13.65 -7.74 13.04
N GLU A 163 13.37 -8.95 13.51
CA GLU A 163 13.12 -10.12 12.66
C GLU A 163 11.74 -10.03 11.99
N ALA A 164 10.70 -9.55 12.68
CA ALA A 164 9.41 -9.26 12.06
C ALA A 164 9.53 -8.21 10.94
N VAL A 165 10.27 -7.11 11.18
CA VAL A 165 10.58 -6.08 10.17
C VAL A 165 11.35 -6.66 8.99
N LYS A 166 12.33 -7.54 9.24
CA LYS A 166 13.09 -8.23 8.19
C LYS A 166 12.20 -9.14 7.34
N ARG A 167 11.31 -9.92 7.95
CA ARG A 167 10.31 -10.76 7.24
C ARG A 167 9.40 -9.93 6.35
N ILE A 168 8.84 -8.82 6.88
CA ILE A 168 8.02 -7.87 6.12
C ILE A 168 8.79 -7.32 4.90
N LYS A 169 10.02 -6.85 5.10
CA LYS A 169 10.89 -6.38 4.01
C LYS A 169 11.14 -7.44 2.94
N SER A 170 11.48 -8.66 3.34
CA SER A 170 11.71 -9.76 2.40
C SER A 170 10.44 -10.17 1.64
N HIS A 171 9.28 -10.18 2.29
CA HIS A 171 8.00 -10.53 1.67
C HIS A 171 7.54 -9.48 0.64
N LEU A 172 7.73 -8.20 0.94
CA LEU A 172 7.38 -7.09 0.02
C LEU A 172 8.52 -6.69 -0.94
N ASN A 173 9.69 -7.33 -0.86
CA ASN A 173 10.91 -6.97 -1.59
C ASN A 173 11.34 -5.50 -1.40
N LEU A 174 11.23 -4.97 -0.16
CA LEU A 174 11.56 -3.60 0.19
C LEU A 174 12.91 -3.49 0.90
N LYS A 175 13.71 -2.47 0.58
CA LYS A 175 14.98 -2.17 1.29
C LYS A 175 14.72 -1.46 2.62
N THR A 176 13.80 -0.50 2.63
CA THR A 176 13.42 0.31 3.80
C THR A 176 11.93 0.13 4.15
N VAL A 177 11.57 0.45 5.39
CA VAL A 177 10.19 0.60 5.88
C VAL A 177 10.22 1.66 6.97
N MET A 178 9.08 2.31 7.25
CA MET A 178 8.96 3.18 8.42
C MET A 178 8.57 2.34 9.63
N LEU A 179 9.25 2.53 10.76
CA LEU A 179 9.00 1.81 12.01
C LEU A 179 8.80 2.80 13.16
N ALA A 180 7.61 2.81 13.75
CA ALA A 180 7.36 3.47 15.01
C ALA A 180 7.44 2.43 16.14
N ARG A 181 8.47 2.55 16.99
CA ARG A 181 8.59 1.73 18.19
C ARG A 181 7.76 2.33 19.32
N SER A 182 7.18 1.50 20.17
CA SER A 182 6.72 1.95 21.48
C SER A 182 7.89 1.93 22.46
N ASP A 183 8.00 2.97 23.28
CA ASP A 183 8.97 3.06 24.39
C ASP A 183 8.51 2.27 25.62
N GLN A 184 7.22 1.92 25.69
CA GLN A 184 6.62 1.09 26.74
C GLN A 184 5.84 -0.06 26.07
N PRO A 185 6.52 -0.98 25.38
CA PRO A 185 5.86 -2.01 24.59
C PRO A 185 5.13 -3.00 25.49
N ARG A 186 3.92 -3.41 25.07
CA ARG A 186 3.06 -4.32 25.86
C ARG A 186 3.68 -5.71 26.06
N SER A 187 4.56 -6.10 25.14
CA SER A 187 5.35 -7.33 25.15
C SER A 187 6.77 -7.01 24.73
N GLN A 188 7.76 -7.77 25.22
CA GLN A 188 9.14 -7.67 24.76
C GLN A 188 9.34 -8.26 23.36
N ARG A 189 8.39 -9.07 22.87
CA ARG A 189 8.42 -9.75 21.57
C ARG A 189 7.10 -9.64 20.83
N VAL A 190 7.17 -9.71 19.50
CA VAL A 190 5.99 -9.76 18.64
C VAL A 190 5.43 -11.18 18.67
N ARG A 191 4.28 -11.37 19.31
CA ARG A 191 3.50 -12.61 19.30
C ARG A 191 2.26 -12.49 18.41
N SER A 192 1.70 -11.29 18.30
CA SER A 192 0.49 -11.03 17.55
C SER A 192 0.63 -9.83 16.62
N ILE A 193 -0.01 -9.88 15.45
CA ILE A 193 0.13 -8.87 14.41
C ILE A 193 -1.24 -8.56 13.83
N ALA A 194 -1.61 -7.28 13.75
CA ALA A 194 -2.76 -6.86 12.97
C ALA A 194 -2.26 -6.23 11.66
N ILE A 195 -2.82 -6.70 10.55
CA ILE A 195 -2.33 -6.50 9.19
C ILE A 195 -3.46 -5.92 8.35
N CYS A 196 -3.18 -4.90 7.55
CA CYS A 196 -4.12 -4.40 6.55
C CYS A 196 -3.35 -3.82 5.36
N ALA A 197 -3.66 -4.25 4.13
CA ALA A 197 -3.15 -3.57 2.93
C ALA A 197 -3.64 -2.10 2.87
N GLY A 198 -2.93 -1.27 2.12
CA GLY A 198 -3.29 0.12 1.84
C GLY A 198 -3.33 1.02 3.09
N SER A 199 -4.35 1.87 3.16
CA SER A 199 -4.56 2.84 4.24
C SER A 199 -5.34 2.23 5.43
N GLY A 200 -4.71 1.26 6.11
CA GLY A 200 -5.36 0.40 7.09
C GLY A 200 -5.60 0.97 8.49
N GLY A 201 -5.19 2.21 8.77
CA GLY A 201 -5.31 2.84 10.10
C GLY A 201 -6.70 2.71 10.73
N SER A 202 -7.76 2.98 9.97
CA SER A 202 -9.15 2.87 10.43
C SER A 202 -9.64 1.43 10.69
N VAL A 203 -8.96 0.42 10.12
CA VAL A 203 -9.32 -1.01 10.22
C VAL A 203 -8.58 -1.69 11.37
N ILE A 204 -7.30 -1.38 11.55
CA ILE A 204 -6.42 -2.07 12.53
C ILE A 204 -5.90 -1.16 13.66
N GLY A 205 -6.13 0.15 13.60
CA GLY A 205 -5.56 1.13 14.54
C GLY A 205 -5.94 0.94 16.00
N ASN A 206 -6.99 0.18 16.30
CA ASN A 206 -7.42 -0.21 17.65
C ASN A 206 -7.28 -1.72 17.95
N ALA A 207 -6.58 -2.47 17.09
CA ALA A 207 -6.42 -3.92 17.27
C ALA A 207 -5.45 -4.24 18.41
N ASP A 208 -5.83 -5.22 19.23
CA ASP A 208 -5.01 -5.73 20.34
C ASP A 208 -3.96 -6.74 19.86
N ALA A 209 -2.96 -6.25 19.13
CA ALA A 209 -1.84 -7.02 18.56
C ALA A 209 -0.55 -6.94 19.44
N ASP A 210 0.64 -6.99 18.84
CA ASP A 210 1.93 -6.45 19.33
C ASP A 210 2.63 -5.62 18.24
N LEU A 211 2.08 -5.66 17.03
CA LEU A 211 2.53 -4.94 15.85
C LEU A 211 1.33 -4.65 14.96
N LEU A 212 1.17 -3.39 14.55
CA LEU A 212 0.34 -3.02 13.41
C LEU A 212 1.21 -2.97 12.16
N TRP A 213 0.77 -3.58 11.07
CA TRP A 213 1.46 -3.54 9.79
C TRP A 213 0.48 -3.16 8.68
N THR A 214 0.76 -2.06 8.00
CA THR A 214 -0.08 -1.55 6.92
C THR A 214 0.72 -0.70 5.93
N GLY A 215 0.10 -0.24 4.84
CA GLY A 215 0.73 0.71 3.93
C GLY A 215 0.87 2.08 4.60
N GLU A 216 -0.23 2.58 5.17
CA GLU A 216 -0.32 3.94 5.72
C GLU A 216 -1.15 4.02 7.01
N MET A 217 -0.75 4.96 7.88
CA MET A 217 -1.52 5.43 9.05
C MET A 217 -1.28 6.93 9.23
N SER A 218 -2.26 7.67 9.74
CA SER A 218 -2.08 9.07 10.11
C SER A 218 -1.19 9.24 11.35
N HIS A 219 -0.59 10.42 11.49
CA HIS A 219 0.28 10.76 12.62
C HIS A 219 -0.37 10.47 13.99
N HIS A 220 -1.64 10.84 14.18
CA HIS A 220 -2.34 10.63 15.45
C HIS A 220 -2.68 9.17 15.72
N GLU A 221 -2.97 8.36 14.69
CA GLU A 221 -3.15 6.91 14.85
C GLU A 221 -1.85 6.22 15.26
N ILE A 222 -0.71 6.63 14.69
CA ILE A 222 0.62 6.12 15.06
C ILE A 222 0.94 6.47 16.53
N LEU A 223 0.73 7.73 16.94
CA LEU A 223 0.92 8.15 18.33
C LEU A 223 0.01 7.39 19.30
N ALA A 224 -1.27 7.22 18.95
CA ALA A 224 -2.23 6.48 19.77
C ALA A 224 -1.84 5.00 19.89
N ALA A 225 -1.29 4.40 18.82
CA ALA A 225 -0.75 3.06 18.87
C ALA A 225 0.50 2.99 19.77
N THR A 226 1.55 3.76 19.52
CA THR A 226 2.78 3.67 20.33
C THR A 226 2.53 3.97 21.81
N ALA A 227 1.64 4.90 22.15
CA ALA A 227 1.25 5.20 23.53
C ALA A 227 0.52 4.05 24.26
N ARG A 228 -0.15 3.15 23.53
CA ARG A 228 -0.76 1.91 24.08
C ARG A 228 0.18 0.69 24.02
N GLY A 229 1.48 0.90 23.83
CA GLY A 229 2.45 -0.20 23.73
C GLY A 229 2.56 -0.85 22.35
N THR A 230 2.06 -0.20 21.27
CA THR A 230 1.82 -0.68 19.88
C THR A 230 2.51 -2.00 19.49
N HIS A 231 3.50 -2.11 18.59
CA HIS A 231 4.26 -1.16 17.74
C HIS A 231 3.59 -0.90 16.35
N VAL A 232 4.23 -0.15 15.42
CA VAL A 232 3.73 0.07 14.03
C VAL A 232 4.83 -0.02 12.95
N VAL A 233 4.58 -0.75 11.86
CA VAL A 233 5.36 -0.77 10.61
C VAL A 233 4.51 -0.27 9.44
N LEU A 234 5.03 0.72 8.71
CA LEU A 234 4.42 1.24 7.48
C LEU A 234 5.32 0.98 6.27
N CYS A 235 4.71 0.58 5.15
CA CYS A 235 5.42 0.16 3.94
C CYS A 235 5.08 0.98 2.68
N ASN A 236 4.29 2.06 2.82
CA ASN A 236 3.57 2.78 1.76
C ASN A 236 2.41 1.95 1.17
N HIS A 237 1.41 2.66 0.65
CA HIS A 237 0.12 2.11 0.18
C HIS A 237 0.32 0.93 -0.79
N SER A 238 0.76 1.22 -2.02
CA SER A 238 0.76 0.27 -3.13
C SER A 238 1.79 -0.85 -2.98
N ASN A 239 2.85 -0.63 -2.19
CA ASN A 239 3.82 -1.67 -1.84
C ASN A 239 3.18 -2.82 -1.04
N THR A 240 2.17 -2.55 -0.21
CA THR A 240 1.42 -3.60 0.50
C THR A 240 0.39 -4.32 -0.36
N GLU A 241 0.26 -3.95 -1.64
CA GLU A 241 -0.75 -4.49 -2.55
C GLU A 241 -0.13 -5.16 -3.79
N ARG A 242 0.87 -4.53 -4.40
CA ARG A 242 1.46 -4.90 -5.69
C ARG A 242 1.88 -6.36 -5.80
N GLY A 243 2.51 -6.91 -4.76
CA GLY A 243 2.93 -8.32 -4.75
C GLY A 243 1.77 -9.30 -4.89
N TYR A 244 0.56 -8.93 -4.43
CA TYR A 244 -0.64 -9.75 -4.57
C TYR A 244 -1.14 -9.84 -6.01
N LEU A 245 -0.76 -8.94 -6.93
CA LEU A 245 -1.11 -9.06 -8.35
C LEU A 245 -0.64 -10.37 -8.98
N HIS A 246 0.47 -10.95 -8.51
CA HIS A 246 0.92 -12.28 -8.95
C HIS A 246 0.00 -13.40 -8.48
N THR A 247 -0.58 -13.28 -7.29
CA THR A 247 -1.57 -14.21 -6.75
C THR A 247 -2.91 -14.04 -7.44
N LEU A 248 -3.35 -12.79 -7.68
CA LEU A 248 -4.55 -12.48 -8.44
C LEU A 248 -4.45 -12.98 -9.89
N LYS A 249 -3.30 -12.79 -10.56
CA LYS A 249 -3.00 -13.32 -11.89
C LYS A 249 -3.26 -14.82 -11.94
N ARG A 250 -2.64 -15.58 -11.04
CA ARG A 250 -2.80 -17.04 -10.97
C ARG A 250 -4.26 -17.45 -10.72
N LYS A 251 -4.94 -16.86 -9.73
CA LYS A 251 -6.36 -17.14 -9.44
C LYS A 251 -7.26 -16.86 -10.67
N LEU A 252 -7.00 -15.76 -11.38
CA LEU A 252 -7.77 -15.39 -12.57
C LEU A 252 -7.45 -16.30 -13.78
N GLU A 253 -6.21 -16.73 -13.96
CA GLU A 253 -5.84 -17.74 -14.97
C GLU A 253 -6.46 -19.10 -14.69
N GLU A 254 -6.42 -19.56 -13.44
CA GLU A 254 -7.10 -20.77 -12.97
C GLU A 254 -8.60 -20.69 -13.29
N GLU A 255 -9.28 -19.62 -12.89
CA GLU A 255 -10.71 -19.42 -13.14
C GLU A 255 -11.07 -19.30 -14.64
N LEU A 256 -10.33 -18.48 -15.40
CA LEU A 256 -10.57 -18.34 -16.84
C LEU A 256 -10.33 -19.65 -17.59
N SER A 257 -9.41 -20.51 -17.14
CA SER A 257 -9.18 -21.83 -17.76
C SER A 257 -10.37 -22.80 -17.63
N THR A 258 -11.27 -22.58 -16.66
CA THR A 258 -12.49 -23.38 -16.49
C THR A 258 -13.65 -22.93 -17.38
N ASP A 259 -13.50 -21.82 -18.11
CA ASP A 259 -14.56 -21.30 -18.97
C ASP A 259 -14.68 -22.13 -20.27
N PRO A 260 -15.90 -22.54 -20.69
CA PRO A 260 -16.08 -23.31 -21.93
C PRO A 260 -15.58 -22.64 -23.22
N GLN A 261 -15.28 -21.33 -23.20
CA GLN A 261 -14.77 -20.58 -24.36
C GLN A 261 -13.24 -20.37 -24.31
N ALA A 262 -12.56 -20.77 -23.23
CA ALA A 262 -11.15 -20.46 -22.97
C ALA A 262 -10.19 -20.99 -24.05
N GLU A 263 -10.27 -22.28 -24.39
CA GLU A 263 -9.41 -22.91 -25.39
C GLU A 263 -9.56 -22.29 -26.78
N SER A 264 -10.81 -22.03 -27.20
CA SER A 264 -11.11 -21.42 -28.50
C SER A 264 -10.67 -19.96 -28.63
N GLU A 265 -10.57 -19.23 -27.52
CA GLU A 265 -10.27 -17.80 -27.52
C GLU A 265 -8.84 -17.46 -27.07
N ALA A 266 -8.07 -18.42 -26.56
CA ALA A 266 -6.67 -18.25 -26.16
C ALA A 266 -6.44 -17.01 -25.26
N TRP A 267 -7.29 -16.86 -24.23
CA TRP A 267 -7.18 -15.76 -23.26
C TRP A 267 -5.89 -15.83 -22.45
N ARG A 268 -5.39 -14.66 -22.06
CA ARG A 268 -4.18 -14.54 -21.21
C ARG A 268 -4.34 -13.42 -20.19
N VAL A 269 -3.73 -13.60 -19.02
CA VAL A 269 -3.62 -12.58 -17.98
C VAL A 269 -2.16 -12.15 -17.87
N ILE A 270 -1.90 -10.85 -17.80
CA ILE A 270 -0.56 -10.30 -17.55
C ILE A 270 -0.63 -9.21 -16.48
N ILE A 271 0.53 -8.82 -15.94
CA ILE A 271 0.68 -7.65 -15.08
C ILE A 271 1.34 -6.54 -15.89
N ALA A 272 0.86 -5.30 -15.77
CA ALA A 272 1.41 -4.14 -16.45
C ALA A 272 2.88 -3.90 -16.02
N GLN A 273 3.79 -3.81 -17.00
CA GLN A 273 5.22 -3.60 -16.73
C GLN A 273 5.55 -2.20 -16.18
N GLU A 274 4.64 -1.25 -16.39
CA GLU A 274 4.78 0.14 -15.92
C GLU A 274 4.20 0.37 -14.52
N ASP A 275 3.60 -0.66 -13.91
CA ASP A 275 3.07 -0.58 -12.55
C ASP A 275 4.19 -0.44 -11.53
N ARG A 276 4.13 0.64 -10.73
CA ARG A 276 5.16 1.02 -9.76
C ARG A 276 4.54 1.89 -8.68
N ASP A 277 5.16 1.93 -7.50
CA ASP A 277 4.76 2.87 -6.45
C ASP A 277 5.08 4.30 -6.92
N PRO A 278 4.25 5.31 -6.63
CA PRO A 278 4.55 6.71 -6.96
C PRO A 278 5.67 7.31 -6.10
N LEU A 279 6.09 6.65 -5.01
CA LEU A 279 7.18 7.07 -4.14
C LEU A 279 8.43 6.20 -4.38
N ASP A 280 9.48 6.82 -4.90
CA ASP A 280 10.81 6.20 -5.01
C ASP A 280 11.54 6.23 -3.65
N ASP A 281 12.18 5.12 -3.28
CA ASP A 281 13.12 5.07 -2.13
C ASP A 281 14.47 5.66 -2.57
N GLU A 282 14.66 6.98 -2.41
CA GLU A 282 15.93 7.63 -2.75
C GLU A 282 17.12 7.11 -1.92
N ALA A 283 16.88 6.62 -0.70
CA ALA A 283 17.93 5.99 0.11
C ALA A 283 18.33 4.60 -0.43
N ALA A 284 17.47 3.97 -1.24
CA ALA A 284 17.77 2.75 -1.99
C ALA A 284 18.50 3.01 -3.32
N SER A 285 18.44 4.22 -3.88
CA SER A 285 19.13 4.60 -5.12
C SER A 285 20.49 5.25 -4.86
N GLN A 286 20.67 5.91 -3.71
CA GLN A 286 21.93 6.50 -3.29
C GLN A 286 22.66 5.58 -2.30
N ASN A 287 23.78 4.99 -2.71
CA ASN A 287 24.62 4.12 -1.86
C ASN A 287 25.50 4.95 -0.89
N THR A 288 24.87 5.87 -0.14
CA THR A 288 25.54 6.86 0.73
C THR A 288 24.79 7.05 2.04
N PHE A 289 25.50 6.85 3.15
CA PHE A 289 24.97 6.91 4.52
C PHE A 289 24.41 8.28 4.91
N SER A 290 23.32 8.28 5.69
CA SER A 290 23.08 9.24 6.78
C SER A 290 22.17 8.62 7.84
N VAL A 291 22.73 8.10 8.94
CA VAL A 291 21.91 7.70 10.10
C VAL A 291 21.66 8.95 10.94
N VAL A 292 20.52 9.62 10.75
CA VAL A 292 20.06 10.67 11.65
C VAL A 292 19.44 10.01 12.89
N SER A 293 20.29 9.64 13.84
CA SER A 293 19.85 9.25 15.18
C SER A 293 19.49 10.52 15.96
N LEU A 294 18.19 10.81 16.08
CA LEU A 294 17.67 11.78 17.04
C LEU A 294 17.86 11.23 18.46
N ARG A 295 19.05 11.44 19.03
CA ARG A 295 19.26 11.28 20.48
C ARG A 295 18.68 12.47 21.21
N CYS A 296 17.65 12.24 22.01
CA CYS A 296 17.22 13.20 23.01
C CYS A 296 18.26 13.24 24.13
N CYS A 297 19.07 14.32 24.19
CA CYS A 297 20.06 14.49 25.25
C CYS A 297 19.41 14.92 26.57
N SER A 298 18.93 13.96 27.36
CA SER A 298 18.63 14.18 28.78
C SER A 298 19.93 14.06 29.59
N GLY A 299 20.48 15.19 30.04
CA GLY A 299 21.79 15.17 30.71
C GLY A 299 22.31 16.53 31.20
N ALA A 300 21.59 17.18 32.11
CA ALA A 300 22.15 18.22 32.97
C ALA A 300 22.04 17.77 34.43
N GLN A 301 23.15 17.25 34.98
CA GLN A 301 23.24 16.97 36.41
C GLN A 301 23.38 18.29 37.17
N SER A 302 22.55 18.49 38.20
CA SER A 302 22.70 19.61 39.13
C SER A 302 23.76 19.28 40.18
N SER A 303 24.95 19.88 40.08
CA SER A 303 25.89 19.96 41.20
C SER A 303 25.63 21.24 42.00
N PHE A 304 25.16 21.08 43.24
CA PHE A 304 25.13 22.16 44.23
C PHE A 304 26.56 22.53 44.63
N VAL A 305 26.89 23.83 44.60
CA VAL A 305 28.04 24.42 45.30
C VAL A 305 27.61 25.78 45.87
N ASP A 306 28.05 26.07 47.09
CA ASP A 306 27.55 27.16 47.92
C ASP A 306 27.84 28.59 47.44
N GLU A 307 27.03 29.51 48.00
CA GLU A 307 27.04 30.97 47.87
C GLU A 307 28.36 31.61 48.40
N PRO A 308 28.68 32.88 48.02
CA PRO A 308 28.12 33.98 48.81
C PRO A 308 27.77 35.28 48.06
N ARG A 309 26.57 35.80 48.39
CA ARG A 309 26.12 37.21 48.47
C ARG A 309 26.96 38.31 47.78
N HIS A 310 26.31 39.12 46.94
CA HIS A 310 26.28 40.58 47.15
C HIS A 310 25.06 41.27 46.48
N LYS A 311 24.76 42.50 46.95
CA LYS A 311 23.68 43.44 46.53
C LYS A 311 23.84 43.82 45.04
N ASP A 312 22.86 44.36 44.29
CA ASP A 312 21.72 45.23 44.64
C ASP A 312 20.59 45.20 43.57
N LYS A 313 19.61 46.11 43.66
CA LYS A 313 18.33 46.15 42.93
C LYS A 313 18.37 46.69 41.49
N SER A 314 17.24 46.43 40.80
CA SER A 314 16.64 47.17 39.66
C SER A 314 17.07 46.81 38.22
N ALA A 315 16.11 46.24 37.47
CA ALA A 315 15.66 46.69 36.13
C ALA A 315 14.73 45.61 35.51
N TRP A 316 13.43 45.90 35.41
CA TRP A 316 12.56 45.16 34.50
C TRP A 316 12.75 45.74 33.08
N GLY A 317 13.14 44.90 32.12
CA GLY A 317 13.38 45.34 30.75
C GLY A 317 13.45 44.15 29.79
N ALA A 318 12.31 43.79 29.21
CA ALA A 318 12.24 42.72 28.22
C ALA A 318 12.95 43.12 26.92
N ARG A 319 13.81 42.25 26.41
CA ARG A 319 14.31 42.29 25.03
C ARG A 319 14.31 40.86 24.47
N VAL A 320 13.40 40.61 23.54
CA VAL A 320 13.40 39.41 22.71
C VAL A 320 14.25 39.72 21.48
N SER A 321 15.35 38.98 21.30
CA SER A 321 16.14 38.98 20.06
C SER A 321 15.94 37.65 19.35
N LEU A 322 15.35 37.70 18.16
CA LEU A 322 15.30 36.58 17.22
C LEU A 322 16.66 36.50 16.51
N GLU A 323 17.41 35.42 16.75
CA GLU A 323 18.59 35.09 15.95
C GLU A 323 18.23 34.03 14.89
N TYR A 324 18.38 34.41 13.63
CA TYR A 324 18.45 33.48 12.51
C TYR A 324 19.85 32.87 12.46
N PHE A 325 19.96 31.54 12.42
CA PHE A 325 21.22 30.86 12.14
C PHE A 325 21.28 30.40 10.68
N GLU A 326 22.25 30.91 9.93
CA GLU A 326 22.59 30.42 8.60
C GLU A 326 23.40 29.12 8.69
N ALA A 327 23.01 28.10 7.93
CA ALA A 327 23.77 26.87 7.80
C ALA A 327 24.83 27.01 6.69
N THR A 328 26.11 27.06 7.06
CA THR A 328 27.23 27.08 6.10
C THR A 328 27.66 25.66 5.71
N SER A 329 27.51 25.32 4.43
CA SER A 329 27.98 24.05 3.87
C SER A 329 29.45 24.16 3.42
N VAL A 330 30.33 23.35 4.02
CA VAL A 330 31.74 23.29 3.63
C VAL A 330 31.93 22.23 2.54
N ILE A 331 32.03 22.68 1.28
CA ILE A 331 32.33 21.82 0.13
C ILE A 331 33.85 21.77 -0.08
N GLY A 332 34.47 20.64 0.30
CA GLY A 332 35.90 20.40 0.05
C GLY A 332 36.17 20.08 -1.42
N LYS A 333 36.83 20.99 -2.15
CA LYS A 333 37.34 20.73 -3.50
C LYS A 333 38.72 20.07 -3.45
N THR A 334 38.84 18.84 -3.94
CA THR A 334 40.14 18.22 -4.22
C THR A 334 40.74 18.81 -5.49
N ALA A 335 41.87 19.52 -5.35
CA ALA A 335 42.59 20.10 -6.48
C ALA A 335 43.65 19.11 -7.01
N ALA A 336 43.52 18.71 -8.28
CA ALA A 336 44.59 18.00 -8.97
C ALA A 336 45.80 18.93 -9.18
N ARG A 337 47.00 18.47 -8.81
CA ARG A 337 48.27 19.11 -9.20
C ARG A 337 48.99 18.24 -10.21
N SER A 338 49.32 18.85 -11.35
CA SER A 338 50.20 18.30 -12.38
C SER A 338 51.56 19.00 -12.36
N ARG A 339 52.53 18.40 -13.07
CA ARG A 339 53.95 18.78 -13.22
C ARG A 339 54.81 18.34 -12.01
N THR A 340 56.01 17.82 -12.22
CA THR A 340 56.82 17.69 -13.47
C THR A 340 57.00 16.25 -13.91
#